data_AF-A0AAD8A194-F1
#
_entry.id   AF-A0AAD8A194-F1
#
_cell.length_a   1.000
_cell.length_b   1.000
_cell.length_c   1.000
_cell.angle_alpha   90.00
_cell.angle_beta   90.00
_cell.angle_gamma   90.00
#
_symmetry.space_group_name_H-M   'P 1'
#
loop_
_entity.id
_entity.type
_entity.pdbx_description
1 polymer ?
#
loop_
_entity_poly.entity_id
_entity_poly.type
_entity_poly.pdbx_seq_one_letter_code
_entity_poly.pdbx_strand_id
1 'polypeptide(L)'
;MVVMYTFAFWFSTRFGSLVVAGITMFQSFSLLIACCIWVRDQNSVKNQFDEWLNTNEMIFMKNTLEDIRTDPEPYLTCFIIYLSAHCFSIILLACGVLKVVLCMVYPFLAMELARLVFITIYFIVAMLLVKENVKNLGFLIACCCGGGFLLLFLYYLWFCVLSFVQIVKELEIVKLLGHHQGARLNTKEYKHFHVPEIGSEYYQRDRFPQHNPYKFSRKYVNDRFTAKFDGDVPFTTVLARPAF
;
A
#
# COMPACT_ATOMS: atom_id res chain seq x y z
N MET A 1 14.32 26.78 0.17
CA MET A 1 14.48 25.40 0.65
C MET A 1 13.27 24.51 0.37
N VAL A 2 12.03 24.95 0.59
CA VAL A 2 10.80 24.14 0.37
C VAL A 2 10.71 23.49 -1.03
N VAL A 3 10.99 24.24 -2.10
CA VAL A 3 10.95 23.75 -3.49
C VAL A 3 11.90 22.57 -3.74
N MET A 4 13.07 22.58 -3.08
CA MET A 4 14.07 21.51 -3.22
C MET A 4 13.61 20.21 -2.56
N TYR A 5 12.96 20.31 -1.39
CA TYR A 5 12.38 19.15 -0.70
C TYR A 5 11.22 18.54 -1.49
N THR A 6 10.33 19.36 -2.04
CA THR A 6 9.22 18.89 -2.88
C THR A 6 9.74 18.19 -4.14
N PHE A 7 10.77 18.73 -4.78
CA PHE A 7 11.39 18.13 -5.94
C PHE A 7 12.07 16.79 -5.63
N ALA A 8 12.88 16.73 -4.57
CA ALA A 8 13.57 15.52 -4.15
C ALA A 8 12.58 14.40 -3.77
N PHE A 9 11.51 14.74 -3.05
CA PHE A 9 10.47 13.81 -2.64
C PHE A 9 9.70 13.24 -3.83
N TRP A 10 9.38 14.10 -4.82
CA TRP A 10 8.67 13.69 -6.02
C TRP A 10 9.52 12.82 -6.94
N PHE A 11 10.81 13.15 -7.10
CA PHE A 11 11.75 12.31 -7.84
C PHE A 11 11.95 10.96 -7.14
N SER A 12 12.12 10.96 -5.81
CA SER A 12 12.31 9.75 -5.02
C SER A 12 11.15 8.78 -5.11
N THR A 13 9.90 9.27 -5.05
CA THR A 13 8.69 8.43 -5.06
C THR A 13 8.40 7.83 -6.43
N ARG A 14 8.73 8.56 -7.51
CA ARG A 14 8.72 8.02 -8.88
C ARG A 14 9.78 6.96 -9.09
N PHE A 15 11.01 7.25 -8.68
CA PHE A 15 12.10 6.30 -8.79
C PHE A 15 11.80 5.03 -7.99
N GLY A 16 11.28 5.17 -6.76
CA GLY A 16 10.83 4.04 -5.95
C GLY A 16 9.78 3.17 -6.67
N SER A 17 8.77 3.80 -7.27
CA SER A 17 7.73 3.07 -8.02
C SER A 17 8.25 2.39 -9.29
N LEU A 18 9.25 2.98 -9.96
CA LEU A 18 9.94 2.33 -11.09
C LEU A 18 10.80 1.14 -10.63
N VAL A 19 11.49 1.26 -9.50
CA VAL A 19 12.25 0.15 -8.90
C VAL A 19 11.30 -0.99 -8.53
N VAL A 20 10.14 -0.69 -7.93
CA VAL A 20 9.08 -1.67 -7.64
C VAL A 20 8.62 -2.34 -8.93
N ALA A 21 8.37 -1.58 -10.00
CA ALA A 21 7.97 -2.15 -11.30
C ALA A 21 9.06 -3.10 -11.84
N GLY A 22 10.33 -2.73 -11.78
CA GLY A 22 11.44 -3.58 -12.22
C GLY A 22 11.55 -4.89 -11.43
N ILE A 23 11.49 -4.82 -10.10
CA ILE A 23 11.57 -6.00 -9.23
C ILE A 23 10.38 -6.93 -9.46
N THR A 24 9.17 -6.38 -9.50
CA THR A 24 7.94 -7.17 -9.71
C THR A 24 7.88 -7.75 -11.12
N MET A 25 8.36 -7.05 -12.13
CA MET A 25 8.51 -7.57 -13.50
C MET A 25 9.42 -8.80 -13.50
N PHE A 26 10.61 -8.71 -12.90
CA PHE A 26 11.53 -9.84 -12.83
C PHE A 26 10.92 -11.05 -12.10
N GLN A 27 10.21 -10.82 -10.99
CA GLN A 27 9.49 -11.87 -10.26
C GLN A 27 8.42 -12.54 -11.13
N SER A 28 7.57 -11.76 -11.80
CA SER A 28 6.48 -12.29 -12.62
C SER A 28 6.99 -13.02 -13.85
N PHE A 29 8.06 -12.55 -14.49
CA PHE A 29 8.71 -13.28 -15.60
C PHE A 29 9.30 -14.61 -15.14
N SER A 30 9.99 -14.62 -14.00
CA SER A 30 10.58 -15.85 -13.45
C SER A 30 9.51 -16.90 -13.16
N LEU A 31 8.39 -16.48 -12.56
CA LEU A 31 7.24 -17.36 -12.31
C LEU A 31 6.57 -17.82 -13.60
N LEU A 32 6.41 -16.93 -14.59
CA LEU A 32 5.81 -17.30 -15.88
C LEU A 32 6.64 -18.35 -16.60
N ILE A 33 7.97 -18.21 -16.63
CA ILE A 33 8.89 -19.20 -17.22
C ILE A 33 8.76 -20.53 -16.49
N ALA A 34 8.74 -20.51 -15.15
CA ALA A 34 8.56 -21.72 -14.34
C ALA A 34 7.22 -22.41 -14.67
N CYS A 35 6.13 -21.66 -14.81
CA CYS A 35 4.82 -22.20 -15.16
C CYS A 35 4.78 -22.75 -16.59
N CYS A 36 5.45 -22.13 -17.55
CA CYS A 36 5.56 -22.66 -18.91
C CYS A 36 6.31 -24.00 -18.94
N ILE A 37 7.39 -24.13 -18.16
CA ILE A 37 8.12 -25.39 -18.01
C ILE A 37 7.22 -26.44 -17.35
N TRP A 38 6.50 -26.04 -16.30
CA TRP A 38 5.56 -26.89 -15.55
C TRP A 38 4.44 -27.44 -16.45
N VAL A 39 3.84 -26.62 -17.30
CA VAL A 39 2.81 -27.05 -18.26
C VAL A 39 3.36 -28.03 -19.29
N ARG A 40 4.63 -27.89 -19.70
CA ARG A 40 5.25 -28.79 -20.66
C ARG A 40 5.53 -30.18 -20.08
N ASP A 41 5.81 -30.28 -18.79
CA ASP A 41 6.15 -31.54 -18.11
C ASP A 41 5.15 -31.88 -16.99
N GLN A 42 3.90 -32.08 -17.37
CA GLN A 42 2.82 -32.42 -16.42
C GLN A 42 3.07 -33.74 -15.66
N ASN A 43 3.90 -34.64 -16.19
CA ASN A 43 4.21 -35.91 -15.54
C ASN A 43 5.17 -35.72 -14.37
N SER A 44 6.22 -34.91 -14.52
CA SER A 44 7.11 -34.56 -13.40
C SER A 44 6.34 -33.90 -12.25
N VAL A 45 5.33 -33.12 -12.59
CA VAL A 45 4.49 -32.39 -11.65
C VAL A 45 3.62 -33.33 -10.83
N LYS A 46 2.93 -34.24 -11.51
CA LYS A 46 2.11 -35.25 -10.84
C LYS A 46 2.96 -36.09 -9.91
N ASN A 47 4.16 -36.47 -10.34
CA ASN A 47 5.10 -37.22 -9.49
C ASN A 47 5.55 -36.42 -8.26
N GLN A 48 5.83 -35.12 -8.39
CA GLN A 48 6.16 -34.27 -7.23
C GLN A 48 4.99 -34.13 -6.27
N PHE A 49 3.77 -33.95 -6.78
CA PHE A 49 2.57 -33.91 -5.95
C PHE A 49 2.32 -35.23 -5.23
N ASP A 50 2.55 -36.36 -5.90
CA ASP A 50 2.41 -37.70 -5.32
C ASP A 50 3.43 -37.93 -4.21
N GLU A 51 4.68 -37.55 -4.42
CA GLU A 51 5.72 -37.61 -3.39
C GLU A 51 5.35 -36.73 -2.19
N TRP A 52 4.82 -35.52 -2.44
CA TRP A 52 4.45 -34.59 -1.38
C TRP A 52 3.22 -35.07 -0.57
N LEU A 53 2.20 -35.61 -1.25
CA LEU A 53 1.01 -36.22 -0.64
C LEU A 53 1.33 -37.47 0.18
N ASN A 54 2.29 -38.27 -0.26
CA ASN A 54 2.68 -39.51 0.42
C ASN A 54 3.63 -39.25 1.59
N THR A 55 4.43 -38.18 1.54
CA THR A 55 5.45 -37.89 2.56
C THR A 55 4.93 -37.02 3.70
N ASN A 56 3.99 -36.10 3.43
CA ASN A 56 3.51 -35.15 4.43
C ASN A 56 2.05 -35.45 4.82
N GLU A 57 1.75 -35.41 6.12
CA GLU A 57 0.38 -35.47 6.60
C GLU A 57 -0.34 -34.14 6.27
N MET A 58 -0.98 -34.05 5.11
CA MET A 58 -1.64 -32.83 4.62
C MET A 58 -3.16 -32.85 4.86
N ILE A 59 -3.59 -33.11 6.09
CA ILE A 59 -5.02 -33.32 6.42
C ILE A 59 -5.90 -32.15 5.94
N PHE A 60 -5.40 -30.91 6.03
CA PHE A 60 -6.16 -29.72 5.63
C PHE A 60 -6.20 -29.45 4.11
N MET A 61 -5.13 -29.80 3.37
CA MET A 61 -4.99 -29.43 1.96
C MET A 61 -5.21 -30.60 0.99
N LYS A 62 -5.38 -31.82 1.51
CA LYS A 62 -5.52 -33.05 0.73
C LYS A 62 -6.59 -32.95 -0.36
N ASN A 63 -7.80 -32.48 -0.03
CA ASN A 63 -8.89 -32.40 -1.00
C ASN A 63 -8.57 -31.43 -2.15
N THR A 64 -7.98 -30.27 -1.85
CA THR A 64 -7.60 -29.28 -2.87
C THR A 64 -6.43 -29.80 -3.72
N LEU A 65 -5.46 -30.48 -3.10
CA LEU A 65 -4.34 -31.06 -3.82
C LEU A 65 -4.75 -32.24 -4.72
N GLU A 66 -5.68 -33.09 -4.26
CA GLU A 66 -6.22 -34.20 -5.05
C GLU A 66 -7.01 -33.70 -6.27
N ASP A 67 -7.72 -32.59 -6.13
CA ASP A 67 -8.42 -31.95 -7.25
C ASP A 67 -7.42 -31.38 -8.28
N ILE A 68 -6.39 -30.66 -7.82
CA ILE A 68 -5.30 -30.15 -8.67
C ILE A 68 -4.52 -31.31 -9.34
N ARG A 69 -4.34 -32.44 -8.64
CA ARG A 69 -3.66 -33.62 -9.16
C ARG A 69 -4.46 -34.28 -10.29
N THR A 70 -5.79 -34.35 -10.13
CA THR A 70 -6.68 -35.03 -11.08
C THR A 70 -6.68 -34.31 -12.42
N ASP A 71 -6.76 -32.97 -12.40
CA ASP A 71 -6.69 -32.15 -13.61
C ASP A 71 -5.90 -30.85 -13.37
N PRO A 72 -4.57 -30.85 -13.57
CA PRO A 72 -3.73 -29.68 -13.32
C PRO A 72 -3.82 -28.60 -14.42
N GLU A 73 -4.32 -28.96 -15.60
CA GLU A 73 -4.35 -28.09 -16.78
C GLU A 73 -5.17 -26.80 -16.59
N PRO A 74 -6.42 -26.82 -16.09
CA PRO A 74 -7.21 -25.61 -15.90
C PRO A 74 -6.58 -24.67 -14.84
N TYR A 75 -6.01 -25.23 -13.77
CA TYR A 75 -5.36 -24.45 -12.72
C TYR A 75 -4.10 -23.76 -13.22
N LEU A 76 -3.24 -24.48 -13.94
CA LEU A 76 -2.02 -23.91 -14.54
C LEU A 76 -2.35 -22.86 -15.61
N THR A 77 -3.36 -23.11 -16.44
CA THR A 77 -3.81 -22.17 -17.46
C THR A 77 -4.34 -20.88 -16.84
N CYS A 78 -5.19 -20.98 -15.81
CA CYS A 78 -5.67 -19.84 -15.05
C CYS A 78 -4.52 -19.02 -14.44
N PHE A 79 -3.52 -19.70 -13.88
CA PHE A 79 -2.35 -19.06 -13.30
C PHE A 79 -1.49 -18.32 -14.34
N ILE A 80 -1.30 -18.90 -15.53
CA ILE A 80 -0.61 -18.24 -16.66
C ILE A 80 -1.37 -16.99 -17.11
N ILE A 81 -2.70 -17.08 -17.25
CA ILE A 81 -3.55 -15.93 -17.60
C ILE A 81 -3.38 -14.82 -16.55
N TYR A 82 -3.47 -15.17 -15.26
CA TYR A 82 -3.24 -14.22 -14.18
C TYR A 82 -1.86 -13.56 -14.24
N LEU A 83 -0.78 -14.34 -14.41
CA LEU A 83 0.59 -13.83 -14.51
C LEU A 83 0.78 -12.92 -15.73
N SER A 84 0.16 -13.26 -16.86
CA SER A 84 0.19 -12.43 -18.07
C SER A 84 -0.51 -11.08 -17.86
N ALA A 85 -1.68 -11.08 -17.21
CA ALA A 85 -2.40 -9.87 -16.83
C ALA A 85 -1.60 -9.04 -15.83
N HIS A 86 -0.94 -9.70 -14.87
CA HIS A 86 -0.06 -9.05 -13.90
C HIS A 86 1.12 -8.36 -14.60
N CYS A 87 1.80 -9.03 -15.53
CA CYS A 87 2.86 -8.44 -16.36
C CYS A 87 2.37 -7.20 -17.12
N PHE A 88 1.18 -7.27 -17.73
CA PHE A 88 0.57 -6.13 -18.41
C PHE A 88 0.34 -4.95 -17.46
N SER A 89 -0.15 -5.20 -16.24
CA SER A 89 -0.35 -4.13 -15.27
C SER A 89 0.94 -3.52 -14.73
N ILE A 90 2.04 -4.29 -14.67
CA ILE A 90 3.37 -3.74 -14.35
C ILE A 90 3.83 -2.77 -15.45
N ILE A 91 3.58 -3.09 -16.72
CA ILE A 91 3.88 -2.17 -17.83
C ILE A 91 3.02 -0.89 -17.71
N LEU A 92 1.74 -1.03 -17.36
CA LEU A 92 0.86 0.12 -17.08
C LEU A 92 1.35 0.95 -15.89
N LEU A 93 1.86 0.32 -14.82
CA LEU A 93 2.49 1.02 -13.69
C LEU A 93 3.67 1.86 -14.16
N ALA A 94 4.60 1.26 -14.92
CA ALA A 94 5.77 1.98 -15.43
C ALA A 94 5.35 3.18 -16.30
N CYS A 95 4.37 2.99 -17.19
CA CYS A 95 3.83 4.06 -18.03
C CYS A 95 3.10 5.13 -17.21
N GLY A 96 2.31 4.71 -16.21
CA GLY A 96 1.55 5.58 -15.32
C GLY A 96 2.45 6.44 -14.43
N VAL A 97 3.57 5.89 -13.97
CA VAL A 97 4.58 6.63 -13.18
C VAL A 97 5.31 7.65 -14.07
N LEU A 98 5.70 7.27 -15.29
CA LEU A 98 6.38 8.17 -16.23
C LEU A 98 5.47 9.32 -16.70
N LYS A 99 4.21 9.01 -17.03
CA LYS A 99 3.22 9.99 -17.52
C LYS A 99 2.37 10.63 -16.41
N VAL A 100 2.55 10.25 -15.15
CA VAL A 100 1.80 10.74 -13.99
C VAL A 100 0.29 10.46 -14.07
N VAL A 101 -0.11 9.37 -14.73
CA VAL A 101 -1.53 9.03 -14.94
C VAL A 101 -1.96 8.00 -13.90
N LEU A 102 -2.66 8.45 -12.85
CA LEU A 102 -3.12 7.60 -11.76
C LEU A 102 -4.03 6.44 -12.21
N CYS A 103 -4.85 6.67 -13.23
CA CYS A 103 -5.75 5.64 -13.78
C CYS A 103 -5.00 4.36 -14.20
N MET A 104 -3.77 4.50 -14.71
CA MET A 104 -2.94 3.37 -15.16
C MET A 104 -2.28 2.61 -14.01
N VAL A 105 -2.22 3.19 -12.80
CA VAL A 105 -1.56 2.59 -11.63
C VAL A 105 -2.50 1.67 -10.84
N TYR A 106 -3.81 1.96 -10.83
CA TYR A 106 -4.79 1.17 -10.06
C TYR A 106 -4.87 -0.32 -10.43
N PRO A 107 -4.81 -0.73 -11.71
CA PRO A 107 -4.84 -2.15 -12.07
C PRO A 107 -3.70 -2.94 -11.42
N PHE A 108 -2.49 -2.38 -11.40
CA PHE A 108 -1.35 -2.99 -10.72
C PHE A 108 -1.60 -3.08 -9.21
N LEU A 109 -2.07 -1.99 -8.61
CA LEU A 109 -2.29 -1.93 -7.17
C LEU A 109 -3.30 -2.99 -6.69
N ALA A 110 -4.37 -3.21 -7.44
CA ALA A 110 -5.40 -4.21 -7.15
C ALA A 110 -4.88 -5.63 -7.33
N MET A 111 -4.20 -5.93 -8.44
CA MET A 111 -3.65 -7.26 -8.70
C MET A 111 -2.53 -7.64 -7.74
N GLU A 112 -1.68 -6.68 -7.37
CA GLU A 112 -0.59 -6.88 -6.41
C GLU A 112 -1.14 -7.09 -5.00
N LEU A 113 -2.20 -6.38 -4.60
CA LEU A 113 -2.88 -6.64 -3.33
C LEU A 113 -3.46 -8.07 -3.29
N ALA A 114 -4.14 -8.50 -4.36
CA ALA A 114 -4.63 -9.87 -4.46
C ALA A 114 -3.48 -10.88 -4.33
N ARG A 115 -2.34 -10.64 -5.02
CA ARG A 115 -1.12 -11.46 -4.92
C ARG A 115 -0.63 -11.58 -3.48
N LEU A 116 -0.52 -10.46 -2.78
CA LEU A 116 -0.04 -10.41 -1.39
C LEU A 116 -0.95 -11.19 -0.43
N VAL A 117 -2.27 -11.09 -0.62
CA VAL A 117 -3.23 -11.88 0.17
C VAL A 117 -3.03 -13.38 -0.09
N PHE A 118 -2.91 -13.81 -1.35
CA PHE A 118 -2.64 -15.21 -1.68
C PHE A 118 -1.32 -15.72 -1.10
N ILE A 119 -0.23 -14.95 -1.20
CA ILE A 119 1.07 -15.32 -0.63
C ILE A 119 0.99 -15.41 0.90
N THR A 120 0.23 -14.52 1.54
CA THR A 120 0.04 -14.56 3.00
C THR A 120 -0.72 -15.81 3.43
N ILE A 121 -1.80 -16.17 2.71
CA ILE A 121 -2.53 -17.42 2.95
C ILE A 121 -1.61 -18.63 2.74
N TYR A 122 -0.88 -18.66 1.63
CA TYR A 122 0.09 -19.73 1.33
C TYR A 122 1.15 -19.86 2.42
N PHE A 123 1.67 -18.74 2.90
CA PHE A 123 2.65 -18.71 3.99
C PHE A 123 2.08 -19.29 5.29
N ILE A 124 0.84 -18.95 5.65
CA ILE A 124 0.17 -19.51 6.83
C ILE A 124 0.00 -21.03 6.68
N VAL A 125 -0.48 -21.49 5.52
CA VAL A 125 -0.64 -22.93 5.24
C VAL A 125 0.71 -23.65 5.29
N ALA A 126 1.76 -23.09 4.68
CA ALA A 126 3.11 -23.64 4.73
C ALA A 126 3.64 -23.74 6.17
N MET A 127 3.38 -22.74 7.02
CA MET A 127 3.76 -22.79 8.44
C MET A 127 3.00 -23.85 9.23
N LEU A 128 1.72 -24.07 8.93
CA LEU A 128 0.94 -25.17 9.53
C LEU A 128 1.53 -26.53 9.13
N LEU A 129 1.87 -26.71 7.85
CA LEU A 129 2.48 -27.94 7.36
C LEU A 129 3.85 -28.21 7.99
N VAL A 130 4.70 -27.18 8.11
CA VAL A 130 6.02 -27.32 8.75
C VAL A 130 5.85 -27.66 10.22
N LYS A 131 4.87 -27.07 10.91
CA LYS A 131 4.58 -27.36 12.32
C LYS A 131 4.15 -28.82 12.54
N GLU A 132 3.38 -29.39 11.63
CA GLU A 132 2.91 -30.78 11.72
C GLU A 132 4.01 -31.79 11.37
N ASN A 133 4.82 -31.51 10.34
CA ASN A 133 5.79 -32.47 9.81
C ASN A 133 7.19 -32.33 10.44
N VAL A 134 7.59 -31.15 10.95
CA VAL A 134 8.95 -30.90 11.48
C VAL A 134 8.92 -30.69 13.00
N LYS A 135 9.52 -31.61 13.74
CA LYS A 135 9.63 -31.54 15.22
C LYS A 135 10.74 -30.59 15.72
N ASN A 136 11.50 -29.97 14.82
CA ASN A 136 12.60 -29.06 15.17
C ASN A 136 12.10 -27.62 15.35
N LEU A 137 11.96 -27.19 16.62
CA LEU A 137 11.48 -25.85 16.98
C LEU A 137 12.33 -24.73 16.36
N GLY A 138 13.65 -24.88 16.33
CA GLY A 138 14.56 -23.86 15.78
C GLY A 138 14.35 -23.61 14.29
N PHE A 139 14.07 -24.66 13.51
CA PHE A 139 13.77 -24.54 12.08
C PHE A 139 12.45 -23.82 11.86
N LEU A 140 11.42 -24.15 12.64
CA LEU A 140 10.11 -23.49 12.58
C LEU A 140 10.22 -21.97 12.84
N ILE A 141 10.99 -21.58 13.86
CA ILE A 141 11.23 -20.16 14.18
C ILE A 141 11.97 -19.47 13.03
N ALA A 142 13.03 -20.09 12.49
CA ALA A 142 13.80 -19.53 11.39
C ALA A 142 12.95 -19.31 10.12
N CYS A 143 12.14 -20.30 9.74
CA CYS A 143 11.24 -20.18 8.59
C CYS A 143 10.14 -19.12 8.82
N CYS A 144 9.58 -19.05 10.03
CA CYS A 144 8.59 -18.05 10.39
C CYS A 144 9.16 -16.62 10.31
N CYS A 145 10.31 -16.38 10.94
CA CYS A 145 10.98 -15.08 10.87
C CYS A 145 11.38 -14.72 9.43
N GLY A 146 12.02 -15.64 8.71
CA GLY A 146 12.49 -15.40 7.34
C GLY A 146 11.35 -15.08 6.38
N GLY A 147 10.28 -15.89 6.38
CA GLY A 147 9.13 -15.63 5.53
C GLY A 147 8.31 -14.40 5.97
N GLY A 148 8.25 -14.11 7.27
CA GLY A 148 7.65 -12.88 7.79
C GLY A 148 8.37 -11.62 7.29
N PHE A 149 9.71 -11.60 7.31
CA PHE A 149 10.50 -10.49 6.74
C PHE A 149 10.31 -10.36 5.23
N LEU A 150 10.23 -11.48 4.50
CA LEU A 150 9.98 -11.46 3.07
C LEU A 150 8.58 -10.90 2.75
N LEU A 151 7.55 -11.32 3.49
CA LEU A 151 6.20 -10.76 3.37
C LEU A 151 6.18 -9.26 3.66
N LEU A 152 6.84 -8.83 4.74
CA LEU A 152 6.91 -7.42 5.12
C LEU A 152 7.59 -6.59 4.01
N PHE A 153 8.65 -7.11 3.41
CA PHE A 153 9.32 -6.48 2.27
C PHE A 153 8.39 -6.36 1.06
N LEU A 154 7.61 -7.39 0.73
CA LEU A 154 6.64 -7.33 -0.37
C LEU A 154 5.52 -6.32 -0.11
N TYR A 155 4.99 -6.27 1.11
CA TYR A 155 4.02 -5.24 1.51
C TYR A 155 4.62 -3.83 1.43
N TYR A 156 5.88 -3.67 1.82
CA TYR A 156 6.58 -2.39 1.72
C TYR A 156 6.68 -1.89 0.27
N LEU A 157 7.00 -2.77 -0.68
CA LEU A 157 7.01 -2.42 -2.12
C LEU A 157 5.64 -1.96 -2.61
N TRP A 158 4.57 -2.62 -2.16
CA TRP A 158 3.20 -2.20 -2.48
C TRP A 158 2.83 -0.84 -1.86
N PHE A 159 3.20 -0.61 -0.60
CA PHE A 159 3.01 0.69 0.05
C PHE A 159 3.78 1.82 -0.64
N CYS A 160 4.95 1.54 -1.22
CA CYS A 160 5.69 2.54 -2.00
C CYS A 160 4.87 3.08 -3.18
N VAL A 161 4.14 2.20 -3.88
CA VAL A 161 3.27 2.60 -4.99
C VAL A 161 2.02 3.31 -4.48
N LEU A 162 1.46 2.91 -3.33
CA LEU A 162 0.39 3.66 -2.68
C LEU A 162 0.80 5.08 -2.32
N SER A 163 1.98 5.27 -1.74
CA SER A 163 2.50 6.59 -1.40
C SER A 163 2.63 7.46 -2.64
N PHE A 164 3.08 6.90 -3.77
CA PHE A 164 3.09 7.63 -5.04
C PHE A 164 1.68 8.10 -5.44
N VAL A 165 0.67 7.24 -5.35
CA VAL A 165 -0.72 7.61 -5.66
C VAL A 165 -1.22 8.73 -4.74
N GLN A 166 -0.96 8.64 -3.44
CA GLN A 166 -1.36 9.67 -2.46
C GLN A 166 -0.73 11.03 -2.79
N ILE A 167 0.57 11.06 -3.06
CA ILE A 167 1.30 12.30 -3.36
C ILE A 167 0.77 12.98 -4.62
N VAL A 168 0.51 12.19 -5.68
CA VAL A 168 -0.03 12.75 -6.92
C VAL A 168 -1.44 13.32 -6.72
N LYS A 169 -2.28 12.67 -5.91
CA LYS A 169 -3.62 13.19 -5.57
C LYS A 169 -3.55 14.49 -4.79
N GLU A 170 -2.70 14.57 -3.76
CA GLU A 170 -2.52 15.80 -2.98
C GLU A 170 -2.06 16.96 -3.87
N LEU A 171 -1.12 16.70 -4.80
CA LEU A 171 -0.66 17.71 -5.75
C LEU A 171 -1.76 18.16 -6.72
N GLU A 172 -2.61 17.25 -7.18
CA GLU A 172 -3.75 17.56 -8.04
C GLU A 172 -4.77 18.45 -7.32
N ILE A 173 -5.07 18.13 -6.05
CA ILE A 173 -5.97 18.92 -5.19
C ILE A 173 -5.41 20.33 -4.96
N VAL A 174 -4.12 20.45 -4.60
CA VAL A 174 -3.46 21.75 -4.38
C VAL A 174 -3.50 22.60 -5.66
N LYS A 175 -3.26 21.99 -6.83
CA LYS A 175 -3.33 22.69 -8.12
C LYS A 175 -4.75 23.19 -8.42
N LEU A 176 -5.76 22.39 -8.11
CA LEU A 176 -7.16 22.74 -8.33
C LEU A 176 -7.62 23.88 -7.40
N LEU A 177 -7.24 23.83 -6.12
CA LEU A 177 -7.51 24.89 -5.14
C LEU A 177 -6.74 26.18 -5.45
N GLY A 178 -5.48 26.09 -5.86
CA GLY A 178 -4.66 27.24 -6.27
C GLY A 178 -5.24 27.97 -7.50
N HIS A 179 -5.83 27.24 -8.45
CA HIS A 179 -6.54 27.84 -9.58
C HIS A 179 -7.84 28.54 -9.16
N HIS A 180 -8.56 28.02 -8.16
CA HIS A 180 -9.75 28.69 -7.62
C HIS A 180 -9.43 29.95 -6.82
N GLN A 181 -8.32 30.00 -6.09
CA GLN A 181 -7.85 31.25 -5.46
C GLN A 181 -7.35 32.27 -6.50
N GLY A 182 -6.64 31.83 -7.54
CA GLY A 182 -6.16 32.72 -8.62
C GLY A 182 -7.27 33.36 -9.47
N ALA A 183 -8.43 32.71 -9.59
CA ALA A 183 -9.56 33.23 -10.36
C ALA A 183 -10.47 34.22 -9.58
N ARG A 184 -10.23 34.40 -8.26
CA ARG A 184 -11.04 35.27 -7.39
C ARG A 184 -10.26 36.40 -6.70
N LEU A 185 -8.97 36.53 -6.99
CA LEU A 185 -8.16 37.64 -6.48
C LEU A 185 -8.37 38.87 -7.35
N ASN A 186 -9.37 39.67 -6.97
CA ASN A 186 -9.51 41.05 -7.42
C ASN A 186 -8.27 41.81 -6.93
N THR A 187 -7.29 42.00 -7.81
CA THR A 187 -5.95 42.58 -7.55
C THR A 187 -5.97 44.03 -7.05
N LYS A 188 -7.15 44.61 -6.82
CA LYS A 188 -7.32 45.98 -6.30
C LYS A 188 -7.28 46.06 -4.77
N GLU A 189 -7.45 44.95 -4.04
CA GLU A 189 -7.57 44.98 -2.57
C GLU A 189 -6.27 44.66 -1.80
N TYR A 190 -5.22 44.22 -2.49
CA TYR A 190 -3.95 43.82 -1.86
C TYR A 190 -2.84 44.87 -1.89
N LYS A 191 -3.11 46.11 -2.30
CA LYS A 191 -2.11 47.19 -2.29
C LYS A 191 -1.75 47.72 -0.89
N HIS A 192 -2.43 47.26 0.17
CA HIS A 192 -2.22 47.78 1.53
C HIS A 192 -1.91 46.75 2.60
N PHE A 193 -1.75 45.47 2.26
CA PHE A 193 -1.27 44.49 3.23
C PHE A 193 0.25 44.43 3.22
N HIS A 194 0.86 45.06 4.23
CA HIS A 194 2.21 44.74 4.66
C HIS A 194 2.25 43.24 4.99
N VAL A 195 2.87 42.46 4.10
CA VAL A 195 3.15 41.04 4.32
C VAL A 195 4.20 40.97 5.43
N PRO A 196 3.91 40.37 6.60
CA PRO A 196 4.96 40.02 7.55
C PRO A 196 5.80 38.90 6.91
N GLU A 197 7.11 39.08 6.89
CA GLU A 197 8.04 38.05 6.44
C GLU A 197 7.83 36.75 7.25
N ILE A 198 7.48 35.67 6.55
CA ILE A 198 7.37 34.33 7.14
C ILE A 198 8.79 33.83 7.43
N GLY A 199 9.22 34.01 8.68
CA GLY A 199 10.54 33.62 9.17
C GLY A 199 10.87 34.02 10.62
N SER A 200 9.97 34.68 11.37
CA SER A 200 10.28 35.20 12.70
C SER A 200 9.44 34.62 13.85
N GLU A 201 9.08 33.33 13.81
CA GLU A 201 8.61 32.63 15.01
C GLU A 201 9.73 31.76 15.58
N TYR A 202 10.68 32.44 16.22
CA TYR A 202 11.52 31.84 17.24
C TYR A 202 10.63 31.46 18.43
N TYR A 203 10.85 30.26 18.98
CA TYR A 203 10.36 29.82 20.29
C TYR A 203 10.48 30.96 21.33
N GLN A 204 9.37 31.60 21.68
CA GLN A 204 9.34 32.55 22.78
C GLN A 204 9.00 31.79 24.08
N ARG A 205 10.08 31.58 24.84
CA ARG A 205 10.18 31.05 26.19
C ARG A 205 9.25 31.79 27.17
N ASP A 206 8.52 31.00 27.95
CA ASP A 206 7.78 31.29 29.19
C ASP A 206 7.80 32.72 29.75
N ARG A 207 6.62 33.35 29.83
CA ARG A 207 6.19 34.20 30.97
C ARG A 207 4.66 34.20 31.13
N PHE A 208 4.20 33.67 32.26
CA PHE A 208 2.91 34.00 32.91
C PHE A 208 2.82 35.53 33.16
N PRO A 209 1.63 36.19 33.23
CA PRO A 209 0.64 35.91 34.30
C PRO A 209 -0.87 36.20 34.05
N GLN A 210 -1.66 35.68 35.00
CA GLN A 210 -2.88 36.23 35.65
C GLN A 210 -4.25 36.32 34.93
N HIS A 211 -5.16 35.46 35.43
CA HIS A 211 -6.56 35.70 35.86
C HIS A 211 -7.37 36.88 35.29
N ASN A 212 -8.57 36.58 34.75
CA ASN A 212 -9.82 36.78 35.53
C ASN A 212 -11.01 35.95 34.96
N PRO A 213 -11.86 35.34 35.81
CA PRO A 213 -13.06 34.59 35.41
C PRO A 213 -14.36 35.40 35.58
N TYR A 214 -15.50 34.82 35.16
CA TYR A 214 -16.93 35.19 35.40
C TYR A 214 -17.75 35.82 34.26
N LYS A 215 -18.64 35.00 33.64
CA LYS A 215 -20.14 35.03 33.73
C LYS A 215 -20.75 34.18 32.60
N PHE A 216 -21.39 33.02 32.88
CA PHE A 216 -22.84 32.79 33.08
C PHE A 216 -23.71 33.23 31.87
N SER A 217 -24.55 32.44 31.20
CA SER A 217 -25.54 31.47 31.70
C SER A 217 -26.07 30.50 30.62
N ARG A 218 -26.57 29.35 31.10
CA ARG A 218 -27.38 28.30 30.45
C ARG A 218 -28.74 28.79 29.93
N LYS A 219 -29.18 28.14 28.84
CA LYS A 219 -30.51 27.54 28.55
C LYS A 219 -31.00 27.95 27.16
N TYR A 220 -30.85 27.04 26.19
CA TYR A 220 -31.96 26.52 25.38
C TYR A 220 -31.53 25.14 24.89
N VAL A 221 -31.82 24.15 25.73
CA VAL A 221 -31.78 22.73 25.38
C VAL A 221 -33.07 22.43 24.65
N ASN A 222 -32.96 21.66 23.57
CA ASN A 222 -34.06 21.04 22.82
C ASN A 222 -35.05 21.99 22.19
N ASP A 223 -34.76 22.37 20.95
CA ASP A 223 -35.77 22.16 19.91
C ASP A 223 -35.12 21.65 18.61
N ARG A 224 -35.40 20.38 18.34
CA ARG A 224 -35.62 19.78 17.02
C ARG A 224 -34.46 19.81 16.02
N PHE A 225 -33.74 18.69 16.01
CA PHE A 225 -33.69 17.78 14.85
C PHE A 225 -34.26 18.37 13.56
N THR A 226 -33.45 19.11 12.80
CA THR A 226 -33.28 19.01 11.34
C THR A 226 -32.47 20.19 10.82
N ALA A 227 -31.53 19.88 9.93
CA ALA A 227 -30.85 20.76 8.98
C ALA A 227 -29.59 21.54 9.44
N LYS A 228 -28.58 21.42 8.55
CA LYS A 228 -27.31 22.17 8.41
C LYS A 228 -26.13 21.74 9.28
N PHE A 229 -25.28 20.92 8.66
CA PHE A 229 -23.86 20.83 8.98
C PHE A 229 -23.17 22.12 8.55
N ASP A 230 -22.63 22.84 9.52
CA ASP A 230 -21.70 23.95 9.35
C ASP A 230 -20.68 23.91 10.51
N GLY A 231 -19.42 24.18 10.20
CA GLY A 231 -18.39 24.72 11.11
C GLY A 231 -17.83 23.88 12.26
N ASP A 232 -16.54 23.53 12.11
CA ASP A 232 -15.48 23.63 13.13
C ASP A 232 -15.47 22.71 14.37
N VAL A 233 -14.74 21.60 14.24
CA VAL A 233 -14.06 20.94 15.38
C VAL A 233 -12.58 20.77 15.04
N PRO A 234 -11.63 21.29 15.84
CA PRO A 234 -10.21 21.13 15.57
C PRO A 234 -9.74 19.71 15.93
N PHE A 235 -9.48 18.90 14.92
CA PHE A 235 -8.72 17.65 15.04
C PHE A 235 -7.24 17.97 15.27
N THR A 236 -6.83 18.17 16.52
CA THR A 236 -5.41 18.21 16.90
C THR A 236 -5.16 17.42 18.18
N THR A 237 -5.41 16.11 18.17
CA THR A 237 -4.79 15.17 19.13
C THR A 237 -4.90 13.71 18.69
N VAL A 238 -4.41 13.36 17.49
CA VAL A 238 -4.03 11.96 17.18
C VAL A 238 -2.86 11.97 16.20
N LEU A 239 -1.66 12.32 16.67
CA LEU A 239 -0.42 11.91 16.00
C LEU A 239 0.40 11.12 17.00
N ALA A 240 0.55 9.85 16.67
CA ALA A 240 1.30 8.86 17.41
C ALA A 240 2.74 9.35 17.65
N ARG A 241 3.21 9.22 18.89
CA ARG A 241 4.64 9.25 19.21
C ARG A 241 5.30 8.03 18.55
N PRO A 242 6.43 8.20 17.84
CA PRO A 242 7.31 7.08 17.57
C PRO A 242 7.98 6.67 18.89
N ALA A 243 7.76 5.43 19.31
CA ALA A 243 8.56 4.82 20.36
C ALA A 243 9.88 4.37 19.73
N PHE A 244 10.97 5.02 20.15
CA PHE A 244 12.31 4.42 20.22
C PHE A 244 12.60 4.13 21.68
#